data_AF-A0A4P8IY34-F1
#
_entry.id   AF-A0A4P8IY34-F1
#
_cell.length_a   1.000
_cell.length_b   1.000
_cell.length_c   1.000
_cell.angle_alpha   90.00
_cell.angle_beta   90.00
_cell.angle_gamma   90.00
#
_symmetry.space_group_name_H-M   'P 1'
#
loop_
_entity.id
_entity.type
_entity.pdbx_description
1 polymer ?
#
loop_
_entity_poly.entity_id
_entity_poly.type
_entity_poly.pdbx_seq_one_letter_code
_entity_poly.pdbx_strand_id
1 'polypeptide(L)'
;MANLLRNNGIHIEAQITLVAGNQLPFKVSGLGPNRRHLILVSNHRSVRVMPISVDHRNIEQRLMLEVSECGVSCSQIAHVDAYVSDERGHPLSPDLHKRLAVRILPKLELPPVATDTGMLARMLISENAGPEHRRFVNLNEAREAMQWMVVVLRNRLELGARHFAAGQHASTLEALIKAPNQVDGFEKYPNIGTLQQRLIDKALKNANDGTHRLNEQYRDFIETVLAVARGELRSADPCPTGLYAWRTRGEKSPGGNFVKFTTKGGQDFYTLTSDFVSKAQSQAGERP
;
A
#
# COMPACT_ATOMS: atom_id res chain seq x y z
N MET A 1 5.22 -31.90 -22.07
CA MET A 1 4.84 -31.67 -20.65
C MET A 1 3.98 -30.42 -20.58
N ALA A 2 2.99 -30.38 -19.69
CA ALA A 2 2.12 -29.23 -19.54
C ALA A 2 2.79 -28.10 -18.74
N ASN A 3 2.58 -26.85 -19.14
CA ASN A 3 3.14 -25.65 -18.52
C ASN A 3 2.02 -24.75 -18.02
N LEU A 4 2.12 -24.28 -16.78
CA LEU A 4 1.24 -23.23 -16.25
C LEU A 4 1.81 -21.89 -16.67
N LEU A 5 1.01 -21.08 -17.35
CA LEU A 5 1.40 -19.80 -17.92
C LEU A 5 0.41 -18.73 -17.47
N ARG A 6 0.89 -17.52 -17.22
CA ARG A 6 0.05 -16.33 -17.14
C ARG A 6 -0.56 -16.03 -18.51
N ASN A 7 -1.59 -15.19 -18.56
CA ASN A 7 -2.21 -14.80 -19.83
C ASN A 7 -1.25 -14.14 -20.83
N ASN A 8 -0.19 -13.50 -20.34
CA ASN A 8 0.88 -12.90 -21.14
C ASN A 8 1.98 -13.90 -21.57
N GLY A 9 1.81 -15.19 -21.31
CA GLY A 9 2.75 -16.25 -21.71
C GLY A 9 3.91 -16.48 -20.75
N ILE A 10 4.06 -15.67 -19.69
CA ILE A 10 5.09 -15.87 -18.67
C ILE A 10 4.79 -17.12 -17.84
N HIS A 11 5.79 -17.94 -17.56
CA HIS A 11 5.64 -19.12 -16.71
C HIS A 11 5.16 -18.74 -15.30
N ILE A 12 4.21 -19.51 -14.77
CA ILE A 12 3.87 -19.48 -13.36
C ILE A 12 4.89 -20.35 -12.63
N GLU A 13 5.61 -19.75 -11.70
CA GLU A 13 6.57 -20.44 -10.85
C GLU A 13 5.87 -21.45 -9.91
N ALA A 14 6.65 -22.25 -9.19
CA ALA A 14 6.12 -23.23 -8.25
C ALA A 14 5.28 -22.59 -7.12
N GLN A 15 5.43 -21.28 -6.89
CA GLN A 15 4.65 -20.51 -5.94
C GLN A 15 4.12 -19.22 -6.56
N ILE A 16 2.88 -18.86 -6.23
CA ILE A 16 2.31 -17.54 -6.46
C ILE A 16 1.76 -16.95 -5.17
N THR A 17 1.76 -15.63 -5.09
CA THR A 17 1.10 -14.90 -4.01
C THR A 17 -0.19 -14.27 -4.54
N LEU A 18 -1.29 -14.45 -3.83
CA LEU A 18 -2.58 -13.81 -4.11
C LEU A 18 -3.17 -13.26 -2.82
N VAL A 19 -3.98 -12.21 -2.95
CA VAL A 19 -4.72 -11.62 -1.83
C VAL A 19 -6.12 -12.23 -1.79
N ALA A 20 -6.69 -12.38 -0.59
CA ALA A 20 -8.07 -12.83 -0.43
C ALA A 20 -9.04 -12.01 -1.29
N GLY A 21 -9.93 -12.69 -2.02
CA GLY A 21 -10.83 -12.10 -3.01
C GLY A 21 -10.22 -11.89 -4.41
N ASN A 22 -8.95 -12.20 -4.63
CA ASN A 22 -8.35 -12.13 -5.96
C ASN A 22 -8.80 -13.28 -6.87
N GLN A 23 -8.85 -12.96 -8.16
CA GLN A 23 -9.02 -13.92 -9.24
C GLN A 23 -7.83 -13.78 -10.19
N LEU A 24 -7.20 -14.91 -10.53
CA LEU A 24 -6.08 -14.97 -11.46
C LEU A 24 -6.48 -15.84 -12.67
N PRO A 25 -6.75 -15.23 -13.84
CA PRO A 25 -6.86 -16.00 -15.06
C PRO A 25 -5.47 -16.47 -15.51
N PHE A 26 -5.38 -17.76 -15.82
CA PHE A 26 -4.14 -18.40 -16.27
C PHE A 26 -4.40 -19.44 -17.35
N LYS A 27 -3.32 -19.88 -17.98
CA LYS A 27 -3.31 -20.84 -19.07
C LYS A 27 -2.56 -22.09 -18.66
N VAL A 28 -2.99 -23.23 -19.16
CA VAL A 28 -2.21 -24.47 -19.11
C VAL A 28 -1.97 -24.89 -20.55
N SER A 29 -0.70 -24.90 -20.96
CA SER A 29 -0.28 -25.29 -22.30
C SER A 29 0.27 -26.71 -22.26
N GLY A 30 -0.39 -27.63 -22.97
CA GLY A 30 -0.04 -29.04 -23.07
C GLY A 30 -1.25 -29.93 -22.83
N LEU A 31 -1.27 -31.07 -23.53
CA LEU A 31 -2.23 -32.13 -23.31
C LEU A 31 -1.57 -33.26 -22.50
N GLY A 32 -2.36 -33.92 -21.65
CA GLY A 32 -1.99 -35.16 -21.00
C GLY A 32 -1.98 -36.36 -21.99
N PRO A 33 -1.62 -37.56 -21.50
CA PRO A 33 -1.42 -38.76 -22.33
C PRO A 33 -2.58 -39.09 -23.29
N ASN A 34 -3.82 -38.80 -22.89
CA ASN A 34 -5.04 -39.09 -23.67
C ASN A 34 -5.44 -37.95 -24.63
N ARG A 35 -4.52 -37.04 -24.97
CA ARG A 35 -4.80 -35.78 -25.71
C ARG A 35 -5.88 -34.92 -25.04
N ARG A 36 -5.99 -35.02 -23.72
CA ARG A 36 -6.94 -34.26 -22.90
C ARG A 36 -6.22 -33.26 -22.00
N HIS A 37 -6.94 -32.23 -21.61
CA HIS A 37 -6.43 -31.24 -20.69
C HIS A 37 -6.30 -31.80 -19.27
N LEU A 38 -5.35 -31.26 -18.51
CA LEU A 38 -5.17 -31.59 -17.10
C LEU A 38 -6.29 -30.96 -16.26
N ILE A 39 -6.70 -31.65 -15.21
CA ILE A 39 -7.63 -31.14 -14.21
C ILE A 39 -6.82 -30.61 -13.04
N LEU A 40 -7.03 -29.35 -12.66
CA LEU A 40 -6.34 -28.76 -11.52
C LEU A 40 -7.30 -28.69 -10.34
N VAL A 41 -6.89 -29.25 -9.21
CA VAL A 41 -7.71 -29.33 -8.00
C VAL A 41 -6.95 -28.72 -6.84
N SER A 42 -7.60 -27.83 -6.10
CA SER A 42 -7.07 -27.29 -4.86
C SER A 42 -7.30 -28.25 -3.70
N ASN A 43 -6.31 -28.41 -2.83
CA ASN A 43 -6.45 -29.15 -1.58
C ASN A 43 -7.06 -28.30 -0.44
N HIS A 44 -7.40 -27.03 -0.70
CA HIS A 44 -7.87 -26.09 0.29
C HIS A 44 -9.12 -25.35 -0.18
N ARG A 45 -10.12 -25.21 0.71
CA ARG A 45 -11.44 -24.61 0.40
C ARG A 45 -11.38 -23.16 -0.06
N SER A 46 -10.36 -22.42 0.36
CA SER A 46 -10.19 -21.00 0.02
C SER A 46 -9.60 -20.78 -1.37
N VAL A 47 -9.19 -21.84 -2.08
CA VAL A 47 -8.73 -21.75 -3.46
C VAL A 47 -9.60 -22.65 -4.33
N ARG A 48 -10.14 -22.09 -5.40
CA ARG A 48 -10.91 -22.82 -6.40
C ARG A 48 -10.28 -22.62 -7.76
N VAL A 49 -10.24 -23.69 -8.55
CA VAL A 49 -9.85 -23.62 -9.96
C VAL A 49 -11.08 -23.87 -10.81
N MET A 50 -11.40 -22.94 -11.69
CA MET A 50 -12.58 -22.99 -12.54
C MET A 50 -12.18 -22.97 -14.01
N PRO A 51 -12.79 -23.79 -14.88
CA PRO A 51 -12.54 -23.69 -16.31
C PRO A 51 -13.13 -22.39 -16.88
N ILE A 52 -12.34 -21.67 -17.69
CA ILE A 52 -12.81 -20.56 -18.52
C ILE A 52 -13.07 -21.05 -19.94
N SER A 53 -12.10 -21.76 -20.52
CA SER A 53 -12.19 -22.34 -21.86
C SER A 53 -11.33 -23.59 -21.95
N VAL A 54 -11.97 -24.72 -22.24
CA VAL A 54 -11.33 -26.03 -22.36
C VAL A 54 -11.79 -26.64 -23.69
N ASP A 55 -10.87 -26.72 -24.65
CA ASP A 55 -11.09 -27.40 -25.93
C ASP A 55 -9.92 -28.35 -26.17
N HIS A 56 -10.18 -29.65 -26.20
CA HIS A 56 -9.15 -30.69 -26.38
C HIS A 56 -8.54 -30.68 -27.79
N ARG A 57 -9.10 -29.93 -28.74
CA ARG A 57 -8.47 -29.66 -30.05
C ARG A 57 -7.36 -28.64 -29.93
N ASN A 58 -7.39 -27.79 -28.90
CA ASN A 58 -6.37 -26.81 -28.61
C ASN A 58 -5.40 -27.35 -27.55
N ILE A 59 -4.11 -27.11 -27.76
CA ILE A 59 -3.09 -27.47 -26.76
C ILE A 59 -3.18 -26.60 -25.50
N GLU A 60 -3.84 -25.45 -25.58
CA GLU A 60 -4.01 -24.52 -24.47
C GLU A 60 -5.42 -24.62 -23.89
N GLN A 61 -5.51 -24.71 -22.56
CA GLN A 61 -6.74 -24.43 -21.80
C GLN A 61 -6.58 -23.16 -20.97
N ARG A 62 -7.68 -22.48 -20.73
CA ARG A 62 -7.77 -21.29 -19.87
C ARG A 62 -8.57 -21.61 -18.62
N LEU A 63 -7.99 -21.28 -17.48
CA LEU A 63 -8.54 -21.53 -16.16
C LEU A 63 -8.54 -20.23 -15.34
N MET A 64 -9.41 -20.16 -14.34
CA MET A 64 -9.45 -19.11 -13.33
C MET A 64 -9.04 -19.72 -12.00
N LEU A 65 -8.09 -19.11 -11.32
CA LEU A 65 -7.81 -19.41 -9.92
C LEU A 65 -8.46 -18.34 -9.06
N GLU A 66 -9.43 -18.73 -8.25
CA GLU A 66 -10.14 -17.83 -7.33
C GLU A 66 -9.68 -18.07 -5.91
N VAL A 67 -9.34 -16.99 -5.21
CA VAL A 67 -9.08 -17.02 -3.77
C VAL A 67 -10.29 -16.45 -3.06
N SER A 68 -10.99 -17.27 -2.30
CA SER A 68 -12.16 -16.84 -1.52
C SER A 68 -11.78 -15.76 -0.52
N GLU A 69 -12.74 -14.89 -0.20
CA GLU A 69 -12.62 -14.04 0.97
C GLU A 69 -12.40 -14.92 2.20
N CYS A 70 -11.56 -14.43 3.10
CA CYS A 70 -11.33 -15.09 4.36
C CYS A 70 -10.92 -14.02 5.38
N GLY A 71 -11.06 -14.33 6.66
CA GLY A 71 -10.90 -13.35 7.73
C GLY A 71 -9.53 -12.66 7.78
N VAL A 72 -9.42 -11.67 8.68
CA VAL A 72 -8.29 -10.72 8.81
C VAL A 72 -6.91 -11.38 9.05
N SER A 73 -6.84 -12.68 9.34
CA SER A 73 -5.61 -13.41 9.70
C SER A 73 -5.25 -14.57 8.75
N CYS A 74 -5.73 -14.57 7.51
CA CYS A 74 -5.52 -15.67 6.56
C CYS A 74 -4.15 -15.70 5.87
N SER A 75 -3.03 -15.64 6.59
CA SER A 75 -1.79 -16.08 5.94
C SER A 75 -1.82 -17.60 5.84
N GLN A 76 -1.99 -18.12 4.62
CA GLN A 76 -2.18 -19.55 4.36
C GLN A 76 -1.42 -19.95 3.09
N ILE A 77 -1.07 -21.23 3.00
CA ILE A 77 -0.57 -21.82 1.76
C ILE A 77 -1.54 -22.90 1.35
N ALA A 78 -2.17 -22.72 0.18
CA ALA A 78 -2.96 -23.74 -0.48
C ALA A 78 -2.13 -24.39 -1.58
N HIS A 79 -2.41 -25.65 -1.89
CA HIS A 79 -1.76 -26.33 -3.01
C HIS A 79 -2.79 -26.68 -4.07
N VAL A 80 -2.44 -26.41 -5.31
CA VAL A 80 -3.18 -26.84 -6.50
C VAL A 80 -2.36 -27.93 -7.16
N ASP A 81 -2.94 -29.13 -7.20
CA ASP A 81 -2.34 -30.32 -7.78
C ASP A 81 -2.99 -30.60 -9.13
N ALA A 82 -2.18 -30.96 -10.12
CA ALA A 82 -2.66 -31.35 -11.44
C ALA A 82 -2.94 -32.86 -11.49
N TYR A 83 -4.01 -33.23 -12.19
CA TYR A 83 -4.43 -34.60 -12.41
C TYR A 83 -4.60 -34.87 -13.90
N VAL A 84 -4.16 -36.04 -14.34
CA VAL A 84 -4.51 -36.58 -15.66
C VAL A 84 -5.99 -36.94 -15.65
N SER A 85 -6.71 -36.57 -16.72
CA SER A 85 -8.13 -36.87 -16.90
C SER A 85 -8.36 -38.20 -17.62
N ASP A 86 -9.40 -38.91 -17.21
CA ASP A 86 -9.93 -40.07 -17.94
C ASP A 86 -10.75 -39.64 -19.18
N GLU A 87 -11.30 -40.62 -19.91
CA GLU A 87 -12.16 -40.39 -21.07
C GLU A 87 -13.52 -39.74 -20.73
N ARG A 88 -13.87 -39.65 -19.45
CA ARG A 88 -15.08 -38.98 -18.96
C ARG A 88 -14.78 -37.60 -18.36
N GLY A 89 -13.51 -37.22 -18.26
CA GLY A 89 -13.07 -35.95 -17.69
C GLY A 89 -12.95 -35.98 -16.17
N HIS A 90 -12.80 -37.16 -15.55
CA HIS A 90 -12.55 -37.31 -14.12
C HIS A 90 -11.05 -37.39 -13.81
N PRO A 91 -10.61 -36.91 -12.63
CA PRO A 91 -9.23 -37.09 -12.17
C PRO A 91 -8.90 -38.58 -12.03
N LEU A 92 -7.85 -39.05 -12.71
CA LEU A 92 -7.42 -40.45 -12.68
C LEU A 92 -6.18 -40.65 -11.79
N SER A 93 -5.13 -39.87 -12.05
CA SER A 93 -3.87 -39.94 -11.31
C SER A 93 -3.19 -38.58 -11.22
N PRO A 94 -2.47 -38.29 -10.12
CA PRO A 94 -1.78 -37.01 -9.95
C PRO A 94 -0.57 -36.91 -10.89
N ASP A 95 -0.40 -35.74 -11.51
CA ASP A 95 0.85 -35.36 -12.17
C ASP A 95 1.79 -34.77 -11.09
N LEU A 96 2.62 -35.65 -10.52
CA LEU A 96 3.51 -35.33 -9.39
C LEU A 96 4.54 -34.24 -9.70
N HIS A 97 4.70 -33.85 -10.97
CA HIS A 97 5.65 -32.81 -11.40
C HIS A 97 5.02 -31.41 -11.48
N LYS A 98 3.71 -31.29 -11.20
CA LYS A 98 2.96 -30.04 -11.39
C LYS A 98 2.11 -29.72 -10.16
N ARG A 99 2.78 -29.17 -9.16
CA ARG A 99 2.16 -28.62 -7.95
C ARG A 99 2.40 -27.12 -7.89
N LEU A 100 1.33 -26.35 -7.73
CA LEU A 100 1.38 -24.91 -7.54
C LEU A 100 1.05 -24.58 -6.08
N ALA A 101 1.97 -23.94 -5.37
CA ALA A 101 1.72 -23.34 -4.07
C ALA A 101 1.08 -21.95 -4.25
N VAL A 102 -0.06 -21.72 -3.62
CA VAL A 102 -0.75 -20.43 -3.60
C VAL A 102 -0.63 -19.87 -2.18
N ARG A 103 0.28 -18.91 -2.00
CA ARG A 103 0.37 -18.13 -0.77
C ARG A 103 -0.76 -17.11 -0.77
N ILE A 104 -1.68 -17.26 0.17
CA ILE A 104 -2.81 -16.36 0.37
C ILE A 104 -2.43 -15.34 1.43
N LEU A 105 -2.62 -14.06 1.11
CA LEU A 105 -2.46 -12.95 2.02
C LEU A 105 -3.81 -12.34 2.38
N PRO A 106 -4.00 -11.86 3.62
CA PRO A 106 -5.20 -11.12 3.97
C PRO A 106 -5.26 -9.79 3.21
N LYS A 107 -6.49 -9.34 2.95
CA LYS A 107 -6.74 -8.00 2.41
C LYS A 107 -6.28 -6.96 3.43
N LEU A 108 -5.49 -5.98 2.99
CA LEU A 108 -5.15 -4.81 3.79
C LEU A 108 -6.31 -3.82 3.74
N GLU A 109 -6.66 -3.29 4.90
CA GLU A 109 -7.69 -2.28 5.05
C GLU A 109 -7.13 -1.09 5.83
N LEU A 110 -7.60 0.11 5.49
CA LEU A 110 -7.26 1.29 6.24
C LEU A 110 -8.16 1.39 7.49
N PRO A 111 -7.64 1.88 8.63
CA PRO A 111 -8.44 2.11 9.82
C PRO A 111 -9.66 3.01 9.54
N PRO A 112 -10.70 2.95 10.39
CA PRO A 112 -11.91 3.75 10.22
C PRO A 112 -11.61 5.24 10.09
N VAL A 113 -12.35 5.93 9.22
CA VAL A 113 -12.12 7.35 8.93
C VAL A 113 -12.25 8.24 10.16
N ALA A 114 -13.05 7.86 11.14
CA ALA A 114 -13.28 8.62 12.38
C ALA A 114 -12.15 8.51 13.41
N THR A 115 -11.06 7.80 13.11
CA THR A 115 -9.92 7.62 14.03
C THR A 115 -8.73 8.45 13.59
N ASP A 116 -7.94 8.95 14.55
CA ASP A 116 -6.68 9.66 14.27
C ASP A 116 -5.73 8.83 13.41
N THR A 117 -5.60 7.53 13.71
CA THR A 117 -4.82 6.59 12.89
C THR A 117 -5.36 6.51 11.45
N GLY A 118 -6.68 6.47 11.27
CA GLY A 118 -7.29 6.43 9.96
C GLY A 118 -7.06 7.70 9.13
N MET A 119 -7.12 8.86 9.77
CA MET A 119 -6.81 10.14 9.14
C MET A 119 -5.33 10.22 8.77
N LEU A 120 -4.45 9.91 9.71
CA LEU A 120 -3.01 9.98 9.51
C LEU A 120 -2.53 8.98 8.45
N ALA A 121 -3.06 7.75 8.43
CA ALA A 121 -2.74 6.79 7.39
C ALA A 121 -3.10 7.31 5.99
N ARG A 122 -4.28 7.90 5.83
CA ARG A 122 -4.73 8.49 4.55
C ARG A 122 -3.85 9.67 4.13
N MET A 123 -3.52 10.56 5.07
CA MET A 123 -2.60 11.67 4.85
C MET A 123 -1.23 11.18 4.39
N LEU A 124 -0.64 10.21 5.09
CA LEU A 124 0.68 9.68 4.77
C LEU A 124 0.71 9.01 3.39
N ILE A 125 -0.36 8.31 3.00
CA ILE A 125 -0.46 7.73 1.64
C ILE A 125 -0.54 8.82 0.58
N SER A 126 -1.36 9.86 0.79
CA SER A 126 -1.55 10.91 -0.21
C SER A 126 -0.32 11.83 -0.34
N GLU A 127 0.38 12.07 0.76
CA GLU A 127 1.54 12.97 0.81
C GLU A 127 2.84 12.29 0.37
N ASN A 128 2.89 10.95 0.26
CA ASN A 128 4.11 10.25 -0.14
C ASN A 128 3.99 9.65 -1.55
N ALA A 129 5.11 9.66 -2.27
CA ALA A 129 5.19 8.98 -3.56
C ALA A 129 4.98 7.46 -3.34
N GLY A 130 4.01 6.86 -4.02
CA GLY A 130 3.83 5.41 -4.01
C GLY A 130 4.85 4.68 -4.91
N PRO A 131 5.03 3.36 -4.78
CA PRO A 131 6.04 2.55 -5.48
C PRO A 131 6.18 2.75 -7.00
N GLU A 132 5.11 3.10 -7.71
CA GLU A 132 5.18 3.36 -9.17
C GLU A 132 5.58 4.77 -9.55
N HIS A 133 5.56 5.70 -8.60
CA HIS A 133 5.80 7.10 -8.88
C HIS A 133 7.30 7.35 -9.05
N ARG A 134 7.70 8.14 -10.05
CA ARG A 134 9.11 8.46 -10.36
C ARG A 134 9.92 9.09 -9.21
N ARG A 135 9.24 9.62 -8.19
CA ARG A 135 9.85 10.22 -6.98
C ARG A 135 10.01 9.22 -5.84
N PHE A 136 9.45 8.01 -5.96
CA PHE A 136 9.66 6.96 -4.98
C PHE A 136 11.09 6.48 -5.10
N VAL A 137 11.88 6.70 -4.04
CA VAL A 137 13.29 6.31 -4.00
C VAL A 137 13.41 4.86 -3.54
N ASN A 138 12.92 4.58 -2.33
CA ASN A 138 12.78 3.24 -1.77
C ASN A 138 11.87 3.31 -0.53
N LEU A 139 11.52 2.15 0.02
CA LEU A 139 10.65 2.04 1.19
C LEU A 139 11.26 2.70 2.45
N ASN A 140 12.57 2.61 2.67
CA ASN A 140 13.23 3.20 3.84
C ASN A 140 13.14 4.72 3.85
N GLU A 141 13.37 5.36 2.70
CA GLU A 141 13.21 6.81 2.58
C GLU A 141 11.76 7.25 2.69
N ALA A 142 10.82 6.49 2.12
CA ALA A 142 9.39 6.77 2.29
C ALA A 142 8.98 6.67 3.76
N ARG A 143 9.45 5.63 4.48
CA ARG A 143 9.25 5.46 5.92
C ARG A 143 9.78 6.67 6.70
N GLU A 144 11.01 7.08 6.47
CA GLU A 144 11.60 8.24 7.16
C GLU A 144 10.83 9.52 6.87
N ALA A 145 10.45 9.77 5.61
CA ALA A 145 9.62 10.92 5.25
C ALA A 145 8.27 10.91 5.98
N MET A 146 7.58 9.77 6.03
CA MET A 146 6.33 9.62 6.78
C MET A 146 6.51 9.92 8.27
N GLN A 147 7.57 9.39 8.89
CA GLN A 147 7.88 9.64 10.28
C GLN A 147 8.15 11.13 10.54
N TRP A 148 8.89 11.78 9.66
CA TRP A 148 9.21 13.21 9.78
C TRP A 148 8.00 14.11 9.55
N MET A 149 7.04 13.72 8.71
CA MET A 149 5.74 14.43 8.61
C MET A 149 5.00 14.39 9.95
N VAL A 150 5.00 13.25 10.65
CA VAL A 150 4.40 13.16 12.00
C VAL A 150 5.14 14.04 13.00
N VAL A 151 6.47 14.10 12.94
CA VAL A 151 7.30 15.01 13.75
C VAL A 151 6.92 16.47 13.47
N VAL A 152 6.82 16.87 12.20
CA VAL A 152 6.41 18.24 11.83
C VAL A 152 5.08 18.61 12.47
N LEU A 153 4.07 17.74 12.38
CA LEU A 153 2.75 18.02 12.94
C LEU A 153 2.80 18.19 14.47
N ARG A 154 3.58 17.36 15.17
CA ARG A 154 3.78 17.48 16.63
C ARG A 154 4.48 18.78 17.00
N ASN A 155 5.59 19.09 16.33
CA ASN A 155 6.33 20.33 16.58
C ASN A 155 5.47 21.57 16.33
N ARG A 156 4.61 21.55 15.31
CA ARG A 156 3.66 22.65 15.05
C ARG A 156 2.67 22.83 16.20
N LEU A 157 2.15 21.74 16.77
CA LEU A 157 1.26 21.79 17.93
C LEU A 157 1.99 22.32 19.16
N GLU A 158 3.21 21.86 19.40
CA GLU A 158 4.04 22.26 20.55
C GLU A 158 4.45 23.75 20.49
N LEU A 159 4.90 24.24 19.32
CA LEU A 159 5.23 25.66 19.13
C LEU A 159 3.97 26.54 19.09
N GLY A 160 2.82 25.96 18.72
CA GLY A 160 1.54 26.62 18.60
C GLY A 160 1.08 26.75 17.15
N ALA A 161 0.00 26.06 16.80
CA ALA A 161 -0.51 25.94 15.44
C ALA A 161 -0.84 27.29 14.76
N ARG A 162 -1.11 28.33 15.55
CA ARG A 162 -1.31 29.72 15.08
C ARG A 162 -0.15 30.25 14.25
N HIS A 163 1.07 29.81 14.53
CA HIS A 163 2.29 30.22 13.82
C HIS A 163 2.38 29.63 12.40
N PHE A 164 1.51 28.68 12.07
CA PHE A 164 1.49 27.94 10.81
C PHE A 164 0.21 28.18 10.01
N ALA A 165 -0.54 29.24 10.32
CA ALA A 165 -1.82 29.58 9.68
C ALA A 165 -2.92 28.50 9.83
N ALA A 166 -2.79 27.60 10.81
CA ALA A 166 -3.80 26.57 11.09
C ALA A 166 -4.97 27.06 11.95
N GLY A 167 -4.98 28.36 12.30
CA GLY A 167 -5.97 28.96 13.21
C GLY A 167 -5.54 28.90 14.69
N GLN A 168 -6.20 29.71 15.54
CA GLN A 168 -5.83 29.85 16.96
C GLN A 168 -6.19 28.63 17.82
N HIS A 169 -7.12 27.78 17.37
CA HIS A 169 -7.67 26.69 18.18
C HIS A 169 -7.29 25.28 17.69
N ALA A 170 -6.38 25.17 16.72
CA ALA A 170 -5.86 23.88 16.30
C ALA A 170 -4.91 23.32 17.38
N SER A 171 -5.47 22.58 18.34
CA SER A 171 -4.74 21.94 19.44
C SER A 171 -4.61 20.43 19.30
N THR A 172 -5.24 19.83 18.29
CA THR A 172 -5.19 18.41 18.00
C THR A 172 -4.61 18.14 16.62
N LEU A 173 -4.10 16.92 16.42
CA LEU A 173 -3.59 16.47 15.12
C LEU A 173 -4.68 16.58 14.04
N GLU A 174 -5.90 16.15 14.36
CA GLU A 174 -7.06 16.28 13.50
C GLU A 174 -7.31 17.73 13.09
N ALA A 175 -7.37 18.66 14.06
CA ALA A 175 -7.65 20.06 13.78
C ALA A 175 -6.56 20.69 12.91
N LEU A 176 -5.29 20.31 13.13
CA LEU A 176 -4.16 20.77 12.33
C LEU A 176 -4.22 20.24 10.90
N ILE A 177 -4.50 18.95 10.69
CA ILE A 177 -4.60 18.36 9.34
C ILE A 177 -5.77 18.94 8.55
N LYS A 178 -6.91 19.20 9.21
CA LYS A 178 -8.12 19.78 8.61
C LYS A 178 -8.05 21.29 8.43
N ALA A 179 -7.09 21.96 9.03
CA ALA A 179 -7.02 23.40 8.92
C ALA A 179 -6.66 23.82 7.48
N PRO A 180 -7.18 24.96 7.00
CA PRO A 180 -6.95 25.42 5.64
C PRO A 180 -5.47 25.50 5.27
N ASN A 181 -5.14 25.06 4.05
CA ASN A 181 -3.78 25.06 3.49
C ASN A 181 -2.72 24.27 4.29
N GLN A 182 -3.11 23.41 5.24
CA GLN A 182 -2.15 22.60 6.00
C GLN A 182 -1.79 21.30 5.29
N VAL A 183 -2.80 20.58 4.81
CA VAL A 183 -2.65 19.34 4.03
C VAL A 183 -3.64 19.39 2.88
N ASP A 184 -3.13 19.31 1.64
CA ASP A 184 -3.96 19.45 0.44
C ASP A 184 -5.04 18.36 0.38
N GLY A 185 -6.29 18.76 0.15
CA GLY A 185 -7.43 17.86 0.07
C GLY A 185 -7.98 17.34 1.41
N PHE A 186 -7.47 17.75 2.57
CA PHE A 186 -7.94 17.28 3.89
C PHE A 186 -8.82 18.28 4.65
N GLU A 187 -9.02 19.49 4.14
CA GLU A 187 -9.78 20.54 4.83
C GLU A 187 -11.22 20.12 5.19
N LYS A 188 -11.83 19.25 4.37
CA LYS A 188 -13.20 18.74 4.53
C LYS A 188 -13.25 17.29 5.01
N TYR A 189 -12.16 16.78 5.57
CA TYR A 189 -12.08 15.40 6.04
C TYR A 189 -13.28 15.04 6.95
N PRO A 190 -13.94 13.88 6.74
CA PRO A 190 -13.50 12.71 5.96
C PRO A 190 -13.70 12.78 4.45
N ASN A 191 -14.27 13.87 3.91
CA ASN A 191 -14.36 14.07 2.47
C ASN A 191 -13.02 14.56 1.93
N ILE A 192 -12.22 13.61 1.41
CA ILE A 192 -10.88 13.89 0.86
C ILE A 192 -11.00 14.41 -0.58
N GLY A 193 -10.13 15.35 -0.94
CA GLY A 193 -10.00 15.87 -2.30
C GLY A 193 -9.81 14.77 -3.34
N THR A 194 -10.40 14.94 -4.53
CA THR A 194 -10.44 13.91 -5.58
C THR A 194 -9.07 13.36 -5.95
N LEU A 195 -8.04 14.20 -5.98
CA LEU A 195 -6.68 13.77 -6.30
C LEU A 195 -6.11 12.85 -5.22
N GLN A 196 -6.18 13.29 -3.96
CA GLN A 196 -5.69 12.53 -2.81
C GLN A 196 -6.44 11.21 -2.65
N GLN A 197 -7.76 11.23 -2.81
CA GLN A 197 -8.58 10.00 -2.75
C GLN A 197 -8.14 9.00 -3.83
N ARG A 198 -7.88 9.44 -5.07
CA ARG A 198 -7.36 8.57 -6.13
C ARG A 198 -5.99 7.97 -5.80
N LEU A 199 -5.10 8.72 -5.15
CA LEU A 199 -3.80 8.22 -4.73
C LEU A 199 -3.95 7.12 -3.66
N ILE A 200 -4.82 7.36 -2.68
CA ILE A 200 -5.16 6.41 -1.62
C ILE A 200 -5.76 5.13 -2.21
N ASP A 201 -6.78 5.26 -3.05
CA ASP A 201 -7.47 4.14 -3.68
C ASP A 201 -6.53 3.33 -4.57
N LYS A 202 -5.66 4.00 -5.34
CA LYS A 202 -4.67 3.33 -6.20
C LYS A 202 -3.68 2.52 -5.36
N ALA A 203 -3.13 3.10 -4.29
CA ALA A 203 -2.17 2.41 -3.44
C ALA A 203 -2.79 1.19 -2.76
N LEU A 204 -4.01 1.34 -2.21
CA LEU A 204 -4.72 0.24 -1.56
C LEU A 204 -5.15 -0.85 -2.55
N LYS A 205 -5.61 -0.47 -3.74
CA LYS A 205 -5.93 -1.41 -4.82
C LYS A 205 -4.71 -2.25 -5.20
N ASN A 206 -3.58 -1.60 -5.45
CA ASN A 206 -2.36 -2.30 -5.87
C ASN A 206 -1.78 -3.19 -4.76
N ALA A 207 -1.89 -2.79 -3.49
CA ALA A 207 -1.51 -3.62 -2.34
C ALA A 207 -2.42 -4.86 -2.18
N ASN A 208 -3.66 -4.77 -2.64
CA ASN A 208 -4.65 -5.85 -2.58
C ASN A 208 -4.85 -6.60 -3.90
N ASP A 209 -4.03 -6.32 -4.91
CA ASP A 209 -3.99 -7.05 -6.18
C ASP A 209 -2.71 -7.88 -6.23
N GLY A 210 -2.77 -9.14 -5.82
CA GLY A 210 -1.65 -10.08 -5.86
C GLY A 210 -1.13 -10.38 -7.26
N THR A 211 -1.86 -9.96 -8.31
CA THR A 211 -1.42 -10.08 -9.70
C THR A 211 -0.61 -8.86 -10.16
N HIS A 212 -0.64 -7.76 -9.40
CA HIS A 212 0.10 -6.54 -9.70
C HIS A 212 1.62 -6.77 -9.55
N ARG A 213 2.40 -6.31 -10.54
CA ARG A 213 3.86 -6.53 -10.58
C ARG A 213 4.62 -5.97 -9.37
N LEU A 214 4.08 -4.93 -8.74
CA LEU A 214 4.62 -4.30 -7.52
C LEU A 214 3.77 -4.59 -6.28
N ASN A 215 2.96 -5.66 -6.27
CA ASN A 215 2.05 -5.96 -5.16
C ASN A 215 2.79 -5.94 -3.81
N GLU A 216 3.89 -6.68 -3.70
CA GLU A 216 4.72 -6.75 -2.49
C GLU A 216 5.17 -5.35 -2.02
N GLN A 217 5.76 -4.54 -2.90
CA GLN A 217 6.18 -3.18 -2.56
C GLN A 217 5.02 -2.28 -2.11
N TYR A 218 3.84 -2.43 -2.71
CA TYR A 218 2.66 -1.69 -2.27
C TYR A 218 2.14 -2.18 -0.92
N ARG A 219 2.20 -3.49 -0.64
CA ARG A 219 1.85 -4.04 0.67
C ARG A 219 2.79 -3.52 1.74
N ASP A 220 4.11 -3.61 1.52
CA ASP A 220 5.11 -3.11 2.46
C ASP A 220 4.95 -1.61 2.70
N PHE A 221 4.63 -0.84 1.65
CA PHE A 221 4.33 0.58 1.74
C PHE A 221 3.10 0.86 2.62
N ILE A 222 1.98 0.16 2.41
CA ILE A 222 0.77 0.32 3.22
C ILE A 222 0.99 -0.14 4.66
N GLU A 223 1.64 -1.27 4.88
CA GLU A 223 1.96 -1.76 6.22
C GLU A 223 2.87 -0.77 6.97
N THR A 224 3.85 -0.19 6.28
CA THR A 224 4.72 0.88 6.81
C THR A 224 3.92 2.12 7.19
N VAL A 225 3.03 2.60 6.30
CA VAL A 225 2.12 3.72 6.59
C VAL A 225 1.33 3.45 7.86
N LEU A 226 0.74 2.25 7.96
CA LEU A 226 -0.10 1.88 9.08
C LEU A 226 0.69 1.81 10.39
N ALA A 227 1.92 1.28 10.35
CA ALA A 227 2.80 1.23 11.51
C ALA A 227 3.26 2.63 11.95
N VAL A 228 3.54 3.54 11.01
CA VAL A 228 3.82 4.96 11.35
C VAL A 228 2.57 5.64 11.94
N ALA A 229 1.40 5.44 11.33
CA ALA A 229 0.15 6.04 11.78
C ALA A 229 -0.31 5.54 13.16
N ARG A 230 -0.03 4.28 13.51
CA ARG A 230 -0.22 3.71 14.85
C ARG A 230 0.85 4.14 15.85
N GLY A 231 1.93 4.78 15.37
CA GLY A 231 3.07 5.16 16.18
C GLY A 231 3.91 3.97 16.65
N GLU A 232 3.89 2.85 15.94
CA GLU A 232 4.80 1.71 16.13
C GLU A 232 6.19 2.05 15.57
N LEU A 233 6.22 2.77 14.45
CA LEU A 233 7.44 3.27 13.82
C LEU A 233 7.58 4.77 14.08
N ARG A 234 8.21 5.15 15.20
CA ARG A 234 8.50 6.56 15.54
C ARG A 234 9.91 6.96 15.11
N SER A 235 10.09 8.27 14.91
CA SER A 235 11.41 8.89 14.77
C SER A 235 11.49 10.03 15.78
N ALA A 236 12.69 10.26 16.32
CA ALA A 236 13.03 11.54 16.91
C ALA A 236 13.09 12.63 15.82
N ASP A 237 13.07 13.89 16.21
CA ASP A 237 13.33 14.98 15.28
C ASP A 237 14.78 14.93 14.82
N PRO A 238 15.06 14.79 13.51
CA PRO A 238 16.43 14.79 12.99
C PRO A 238 17.07 16.18 12.96
N CYS A 239 16.30 17.25 13.13
CA CYS A 239 16.72 18.64 13.02
C CYS A 239 16.90 19.23 14.43
N PRO A 240 18.11 19.70 14.82
CA PRO A 240 18.34 20.28 16.14
C PRO A 240 17.44 21.49 16.47
N THR A 241 17.00 22.22 15.44
CA THR A 241 16.12 23.38 15.57
C THR A 241 14.65 23.05 15.29
N GLY A 242 14.30 21.78 15.15
CA GLY A 242 12.96 21.31 14.88
C GLY A 242 12.57 21.30 13.39
N LEU A 243 11.82 20.28 12.96
CA LEU A 243 11.13 20.27 11.67
C LEU A 243 9.73 20.89 11.78
N TYR A 244 9.39 21.79 10.86
CA TYR A 244 8.13 22.55 10.92
C TYR A 244 7.37 22.63 9.61
N ALA A 245 7.90 22.13 8.50
CA ALA A 245 7.14 21.97 7.27
C ALA A 245 7.75 20.89 6.37
N TRP A 246 6.93 20.39 5.45
CA TRP A 246 7.39 19.66 4.29
C TRP A 246 6.74 20.22 3.02
N ARG A 247 7.40 20.01 1.89
CA ARG A 247 6.86 20.25 0.54
C ARG A 247 7.35 19.15 -0.38
N THR A 248 6.59 18.85 -1.42
CA THR A 248 7.08 17.98 -2.49
C THR A 248 8.38 18.54 -3.06
N ARG A 249 9.39 17.69 -3.27
CA ARG A 249 10.71 18.10 -3.77
C ARG A 249 10.58 18.93 -5.05
N GLY A 250 11.19 20.11 -5.03
CA GLY A 250 11.20 21.05 -6.15
C GLY A 250 10.04 22.06 -6.14
N GLU A 251 9.09 21.94 -5.20
CA GLU A 251 8.09 22.98 -4.97
C GLU A 251 8.68 24.19 -4.25
N LYS A 252 7.98 25.33 -4.34
CA LYS A 252 8.38 26.56 -3.63
C LYS A 252 8.39 26.34 -2.10
N SER A 253 9.30 27.05 -1.44
CA SER A 253 9.37 27.11 0.04
C SER A 253 8.00 27.47 0.64
N PRO A 254 7.64 26.92 1.82
CA PRO A 254 6.40 27.27 2.50
C PRO A 254 6.28 28.77 2.88
N GLY A 255 7.40 29.50 2.92
CA GLY A 255 7.43 30.93 3.20
C GLY A 255 8.82 31.45 3.58
N GLY A 256 8.94 32.76 3.79
CA GLY A 256 10.23 33.41 4.07
C GLY A 256 10.87 33.04 5.43
N ASN A 257 10.09 32.52 6.37
CA ASN A 257 10.58 32.06 7.67
C ASN A 257 11.04 30.60 7.68
N PHE A 258 10.93 29.89 6.55
CA PHE A 258 11.30 28.48 6.45
C PHE A 258 12.65 28.32 5.76
N VAL A 259 13.52 27.53 6.39
CA VAL A 259 14.84 27.16 5.86
C VAL A 259 14.85 25.68 5.56
N LYS A 260 15.24 25.29 4.35
CA LYS A 260 15.31 23.87 3.98
C LYS A 260 16.35 23.17 4.84
N PHE A 261 15.95 22.10 5.50
CA PHE A 261 16.82 21.21 6.26
C PHE A 261 17.43 20.15 5.35
N THR A 262 16.59 19.30 4.73
CA THR A 262 17.07 18.25 3.82
C THR A 262 15.94 17.73 2.92
N THR A 263 16.28 16.83 2.00
CA THR A 263 15.33 16.08 1.17
C THR A 263 15.30 14.62 1.63
N LYS A 264 14.12 14.04 1.75
CA LYS A 264 13.91 12.63 2.08
C LYS A 264 12.64 12.10 1.42
N GLY A 265 12.69 10.93 0.78
CA GLY A 265 11.48 10.27 0.27
C GLY A 265 10.71 11.08 -0.79
N GLY A 266 11.41 11.95 -1.53
CA GLY A 266 10.78 12.86 -2.49
C GLY A 266 10.13 14.11 -1.88
N GLN A 267 10.38 14.37 -0.59
CA GLN A 267 9.90 15.53 0.15
C GLN A 267 11.08 16.39 0.63
N ASP A 268 10.92 17.71 0.57
CA ASP A 268 11.81 18.68 1.18
C ASP A 268 11.26 19.04 2.55
N PHE A 269 12.08 18.87 3.58
CA PHE A 269 11.75 19.20 4.97
C PHE A 269 12.41 20.51 5.38
N TYR A 270 11.71 21.30 6.20
CA TYR A 270 12.10 22.66 6.56
C TYR A 270 12.09 22.87 8.07
N THR A 271 13.06 23.64 8.55
CA THR A 271 13.09 24.25 9.88
C THR A 271 12.70 25.73 9.78
N LEU A 272 12.74 26.45 10.89
CA LEU A 272 12.43 27.88 10.99
C LEU A 272 13.71 28.71 11.11
N THR A 273 13.65 29.98 10.69
CA THR A 273 14.73 30.94 10.94
C THR A 273 14.88 31.22 12.44
N SER A 274 16.12 31.46 12.90
CA SER A 274 16.42 31.76 14.30
C SER A 274 15.63 32.97 14.84
N ASP A 275 15.41 33.98 13.99
CA ASP A 275 14.63 35.18 14.32
C ASP A 275 13.17 34.84 14.61
N PHE A 276 12.57 33.91 13.85
CA PHE A 276 11.19 33.52 14.05
C PHE A 276 11.04 32.70 15.33
N VAL A 277 11.94 31.74 15.57
CA VAL A 277 11.93 30.90 16.78
C VAL A 277 12.01 31.76 18.03
N SER A 278 12.93 32.73 18.07
CA SER A 278 13.08 33.65 19.20
C SER A 278 11.80 34.42 19.52
N LYS A 279 11.11 34.93 18.48
CA LYS A 279 9.84 35.67 18.63
C LYS A 279 8.67 34.77 19.02
N ALA A 280 8.62 33.54 18.51
CA ALA A 280 7.55 32.60 18.83
C ALA A 280 7.65 32.14 20.30
N GLN A 281 8.88 31.88 20.79
CA GLN A 281 9.13 31.48 22.17
C GLN A 281 8.86 32.59 23.18
N SER A 282 9.22 33.84 22.87
CA SER A 282 8.90 34.98 23.75
C SER A 282 7.39 35.18 23.91
N GLN A 283 6.60 34.93 22.87
CA GLN A 283 5.14 34.99 22.90
C GLN A 283 4.46 33.77 23.55
N ALA A 284 5.20 32.68 23.80
CA ALA A 284 4.71 31.52 24.52
C ALA A 284 4.91 31.66 26.04
N GLY A 285 5.91 32.44 26.48
CA GLY A 285 6.22 32.74 27.88
C GLY A 285 5.31 33.78 28.53
N GLU A 286 4.58 34.58 27.75
CA GLU A 286 3.61 35.60 28.24
C GLU A 286 2.19 35.03 28.38
N ARG A 287 2.02 33.85 28.99
CA ARG A 287 0.68 33.42 29.44
C ARG A 287 0.43 33.97 30.85
N PRO A 288 -0.61 34.80 31.08
CA PRO A 288 -1.09 35.10 32.43
C PRO A 288 -1.66 33.85 33.11
#